data_AF-A0A0L0BN69-F1
#
_entry.id   AF-A0A0L0BN69-F1
#
_cell.length_a   1.000
_cell.length_b   1.000
_cell.length_c   1.000
_cell.angle_alpha   90.00
_cell.angle_beta   90.00
_cell.angle_gamma   90.00
#
_symmetry.space_group_name_H-M   'P 1'
#
loop_
_entity.id
_entity.type
_entity.pdbx_description
1 polymer ?
#
loop_
_entity_poly.entity_id
_entity_poly.type
_entity_poly.pdbx_seq_one_letter_code
_entity_poly.pdbx_strand_id
1 'polypeptide(L)'
;MKFVILLKVVYILKLVLAEESEIIKAMKRHEVIPDLLNEGPQEILKVTFDSGVTANMGEELTPTQVQNPPLVEWSAEKDSFYTLLFTEVDAPSREDTSLKEWRHWLIVNIPESNVDEGDLVYGYQGSGPSKGSGFHRYVYLLFKQPEKLKFDEKYIDANSIEGRPNFSTNNFSRKYDLVTFRNSAGGTDITSGINGWALKILLISLALSVIAIFMAKQLVVVFICFWAYFQLAQNAAADNEVEQVFKDNEIIPDVLQEAPKEFLKVTYDGGLEVNKGNELTPTQVKLQPRVEWQAKCTDYYTLIMTDPDAPSRADPKVREFRHWLVANIPGNKIDQGQVVAAYVGSGPPKGTGLHRYIFLLYKQPGKIDIDEPLVGNNSAENRANFRAAKFAEKYNLGTPVAGNFYQAQYDDYVPIILAQLGFKVSYEGGLEVNKGNELTPTQVKQQPKVEWEAKCADYYTLIMTDPDAPSRINPKVREFRHWLVANIPGNKIDQGQVVAAYVGSGPPKGTGLHRYIFLLYKQPGKLDIDEPHVGNNSRRNRPNFKAAKFAEKYNLGAPLAGNFYQAQYDDYVPILHAQLSEDN
;
A
#
# COMPACT_ATOMS: atom_id res chain seq x y z
N MET A 1 59.06 10.92 6.80
CA MET A 1 58.63 11.11 5.38
C MET A 1 57.99 9.86 4.76
N LYS A 2 58.53 8.64 4.92
CA LYS A 2 57.95 7.40 4.35
C LYS A 2 56.56 7.00 4.91
N PHE A 3 56.25 7.32 6.16
CA PHE A 3 54.95 6.99 6.78
C PHE A 3 53.78 7.83 6.24
N VAL A 4 54.04 9.10 5.92
CA VAL A 4 53.03 10.04 5.39
C VAL A 4 52.63 9.71 3.96
N ILE A 5 53.56 9.18 3.17
CA ILE A 5 53.30 8.76 1.78
C ILE A 5 52.46 7.47 1.75
N LEU A 6 52.74 6.52 2.65
CA LEU A 6 51.96 5.28 2.75
C LEU A 6 50.51 5.57 3.17
N LEU A 7 50.30 6.48 4.13
CA LEU A 7 48.97 6.94 4.53
C LEU A 7 48.22 7.67 3.40
N LYS A 8 48.89 8.51 2.61
CA LYS A 8 48.28 9.17 1.44
C LYS A 8 47.91 8.19 0.33
N VAL A 9 48.71 7.16 0.09
CA VAL A 9 48.42 6.14 -0.94
C VAL A 9 47.26 5.24 -0.52
N VAL A 10 47.20 4.82 0.75
CA VAL A 10 46.05 4.06 1.28
C VAL A 10 44.77 4.91 1.27
N TYR A 11 44.89 6.21 1.52
CA TYR A 11 43.76 7.14 1.48
C TYR A 11 43.22 7.36 0.06
N ILE A 12 44.10 7.49 -0.94
CA ILE A 12 43.70 7.59 -2.35
C ILE A 12 43.08 6.27 -2.85
N LEU A 13 43.58 5.12 -2.42
CA LEU A 13 42.98 3.82 -2.72
C LEU A 13 41.59 3.62 -2.08
N LYS A 14 41.37 4.15 -0.86
CA LYS A 14 40.03 4.19 -0.23
C LYS A 14 39.05 5.09 -0.99
N LEU A 15 39.50 6.22 -1.54
CA LEU A 15 38.67 7.13 -2.33
C LEU A 15 38.30 6.58 -3.72
N VAL A 16 39.15 5.71 -4.29
CA VAL A 16 38.96 5.15 -5.64
C VAL A 16 38.13 3.86 -5.64
N LEU A 17 37.96 3.20 -4.48
CA LEU A 17 37.27 1.90 -4.34
C LEU A 17 36.02 1.93 -3.43
N ALA A 18 35.60 3.10 -2.93
CA ALA A 18 34.41 3.19 -2.09
C ALA A 18 33.13 3.09 -2.94
N GLU A 19 32.35 2.03 -2.76
CA GLU A 19 30.95 2.04 -3.18
C GLU A 19 30.22 3.14 -2.41
N GLU A 20 29.39 3.90 -3.13
CA GLU A 20 28.54 4.92 -2.55
C GLU A 20 27.55 4.26 -1.57
N SER A 21 27.51 4.72 -0.32
CA SER A 21 26.63 4.12 0.68
C SER A 21 25.16 4.32 0.32
N GLU A 22 24.28 3.40 0.76
CA GLU A 22 22.83 3.52 0.53
C GLU A 22 22.24 4.81 1.10
N ILE A 23 22.87 5.38 2.14
CA ILE A 23 22.54 6.69 2.70
C ILE A 23 22.78 7.79 1.66
N ILE A 24 23.98 7.82 1.07
CA ILE A 24 24.33 8.82 0.05
C ILE A 24 23.43 8.64 -1.19
N LYS A 25 23.17 7.40 -1.61
CA LYS A 25 22.26 7.12 -2.74
C LYS A 25 20.84 7.63 -2.46
N ALA A 26 20.31 7.40 -1.26
CA ALA A 26 18.99 7.89 -0.87
C ALA A 26 18.95 9.42 -0.81
N MET A 27 19.95 10.07 -0.20
CA MET A 27 20.02 11.53 -0.13
C MET A 27 20.13 12.19 -1.51
N LYS A 28 20.87 11.58 -2.45
CA LYS A 28 20.91 12.03 -3.85
C LYS A 28 19.58 11.81 -4.57
N ARG A 29 18.93 10.66 -4.36
CA ARG A 29 17.62 10.33 -4.96
C ARG A 29 16.55 11.36 -4.59
N HIS A 30 16.57 11.83 -3.34
CA HIS A 30 15.63 12.84 -2.84
C HIS A 30 16.19 14.28 -2.93
N GLU A 31 17.30 14.47 -3.65
CA GLU A 31 17.94 15.76 -3.91
C GLU A 31 18.35 16.53 -2.63
N VAL A 32 18.36 15.89 -1.45
CA VAL A 32 18.92 16.46 -0.21
C VAL A 32 20.41 16.78 -0.43
N ILE A 33 21.08 15.93 -1.21
CA ILE A 33 22.32 16.25 -1.89
C ILE A 33 21.96 16.50 -3.37
N PRO A 34 22.20 17.68 -3.94
CA PRO A 34 23.02 18.77 -3.40
C PRO A 34 22.26 19.89 -2.67
N ASP A 35 20.93 19.85 -2.59
CA ASP A 35 20.14 21.06 -2.25
C ASP A 35 20.37 21.58 -0.83
N LEU A 36 20.58 20.67 0.14
CA LEU A 36 20.86 21.00 1.54
C LEU A 36 22.33 20.75 1.90
N LEU A 37 22.87 19.59 1.47
CA LEU A 37 24.19 19.12 1.84
C LEU A 37 25.11 18.92 0.63
N ASN A 38 26.40 19.23 0.81
CA ASN A 38 27.42 18.93 -0.19
C ASN A 38 27.96 17.49 -0.09
N GLU A 39 28.00 16.94 1.12
CA GLU A 39 28.41 15.56 1.43
C GLU A 39 27.37 14.97 2.40
N GLY A 40 27.00 13.69 2.24
CA GLY A 40 26.03 13.05 3.13
C GLY A 40 26.66 12.43 4.39
N PRO A 41 25.83 12.06 5.38
CA PRO A 41 26.29 11.47 6.63
C PRO A 41 26.73 10.02 6.45
N GLN A 42 27.49 9.52 7.42
CA GLN A 42 27.96 8.13 7.46
C GLN A 42 26.94 7.18 8.07
N GLU A 43 26.02 7.69 8.90
CA GLU A 43 25.04 6.90 9.66
C GLU A 43 23.63 7.52 9.55
N ILE A 44 22.62 6.72 9.82
CA ILE A 44 21.20 7.12 9.85
C ILE A 44 20.78 7.34 11.30
N LEU A 45 20.07 8.43 11.56
CA LEU A 45 19.40 8.67 12.84
C LEU A 45 18.10 7.87 12.92
N LYS A 46 17.84 7.29 14.08
CA LYS A 46 16.53 6.70 14.36
C LYS A 46 15.64 7.77 14.97
N VAL A 47 14.59 8.18 14.24
CA VAL A 47 13.67 9.24 14.65
C VAL A 47 12.26 8.64 14.76
N THR A 48 11.72 8.57 15.97
CA THR A 48 10.42 7.95 16.26
C THR A 48 9.47 8.95 16.89
N PHE A 49 8.29 9.12 16.32
CA PHE A 49 7.25 10.01 16.82
C PHE A 49 6.33 9.29 17.82
N ASP A 50 5.68 10.07 18.68
CA ASP A 50 4.68 9.59 19.64
C ASP A 50 3.45 8.94 18.97
N SER A 51 3.20 9.26 17.70
CA SER A 51 2.23 8.59 16.84
C SER A 51 2.58 7.12 16.53
N GLY A 52 3.78 6.67 16.89
CA GLY A 52 4.30 5.32 16.64
C GLY A 52 5.02 5.17 15.29
N VAL A 53 5.14 6.26 14.52
CA VAL A 53 5.80 6.25 13.20
C VAL A 53 7.29 6.56 13.33
N THR A 54 8.13 5.89 12.53
CA THR A 54 9.56 6.19 12.41
C THR A 54 9.83 6.89 11.09
N ALA A 55 10.60 7.99 11.10
CA ALA A 55 11.01 8.66 9.87
C ALA A 55 12.14 7.87 9.18
N ASN A 56 11.80 7.22 8.06
CA ASN A 56 12.76 6.60 7.17
C ASN A 56 13.13 7.54 6.01
N MET A 57 14.27 7.30 5.35
CA MET A 57 14.72 8.14 4.23
C MET A 57 13.72 8.10 3.08
N GLY A 58 13.10 9.25 2.78
CA GLY A 58 12.12 9.38 1.71
C GLY A 58 10.68 8.99 2.07
N GLU A 59 10.41 8.68 3.34
CA GLU A 59 9.06 8.36 3.82
C GLU A 59 8.12 9.58 3.76
N GLU A 60 6.88 9.37 3.33
CA GLU A 60 5.85 10.41 3.31
C GLU A 60 5.08 10.42 4.63
N LEU A 61 5.30 11.47 5.43
CA LEU A 61 4.64 11.66 6.73
C LEU A 61 3.68 12.84 6.70
N THR A 62 2.51 12.67 7.32
CA THR A 62 1.50 13.74 7.44
C THR A 62 1.84 14.69 8.59
N PRO A 63 1.44 15.98 8.53
CA PRO A 63 1.63 16.93 9.63
C PRO A 63 1.12 16.46 10.99
N THR A 64 0.02 15.71 11.01
CA THR A 64 -0.53 15.15 12.26
C THR A 64 0.37 14.07 12.86
N GLN A 65 1.06 13.27 12.04
CA GLN A 65 1.95 12.21 12.55
C GLN A 65 3.23 12.77 13.18
N VAL A 66 3.63 13.98 12.79
CA VAL A 66 4.90 14.63 13.21
C VAL A 66 4.66 15.94 13.97
N GLN A 67 3.50 16.05 14.62
CA GLN A 67 3.10 17.27 15.31
C GLN A 67 3.98 17.58 16.53
N ASN A 68 4.43 16.54 17.24
CA ASN A 68 5.20 16.65 18.48
C ASN A 68 6.68 16.28 18.27
N PRO A 69 7.59 16.77 19.15
CA PRO A 69 9.00 16.42 19.07
C PRO A 69 9.20 14.89 19.10
N PRO A 70 10.01 14.32 18.19
CA PRO A 70 10.28 12.88 18.19
C PRO A 70 11.34 12.48 19.23
N LEU A 71 11.35 11.18 19.57
CA LEU A 71 12.51 10.51 20.15
C LEU A 71 13.58 10.34 19.06
N VAL A 72 14.78 10.88 19.30
CA VAL A 72 15.92 10.79 18.37
C VAL A 72 17.05 9.98 19.03
N GLU A 73 17.45 8.88 18.39
CA GLU A 73 18.45 7.94 18.92
C GLU A 73 19.64 7.79 17.97
N TRP A 74 20.86 7.76 18.53
CA TRP A 74 22.11 7.50 17.83
C TRP A 74 23.15 6.84 18.75
N SER A 75 24.21 6.29 18.16
CA SER A 75 25.36 5.80 18.92
C SER A 75 26.28 6.98 19.26
N ALA A 76 26.32 7.37 20.53
CA ALA A 76 27.15 8.47 21.01
C ALA A 76 28.53 8.00 21.46
N GLU A 77 29.55 8.79 21.17
CA GLU A 77 30.86 8.65 21.79
C GLU A 77 30.82 9.24 23.20
N LYS A 78 31.45 8.53 24.14
CA LYS A 78 31.58 8.98 25.52
C LYS A 78 32.25 10.36 25.60
N ASP A 79 31.80 11.19 26.54
CA ASP A 79 32.36 12.52 26.80
C ASP A 79 32.32 13.47 25.57
N SER A 80 31.42 13.23 24.61
CA SER A 80 31.24 14.04 23.40
C SER A 80 29.97 14.88 23.43
N PHE A 81 29.96 15.97 22.67
CA PHE A 81 28.79 16.84 22.49
C PHE A 81 28.29 16.81 21.05
N TYR A 82 26.97 16.95 20.88
CA TYR A 82 26.31 16.91 19.59
C TYR A 82 25.35 18.09 19.38
N THR A 83 25.13 18.43 18.10
CA THR A 83 24.10 19.38 17.66
C THR A 83 23.05 18.63 16.83
N LEU A 84 21.79 18.72 17.23
CA LEU A 84 20.64 18.22 16.48
C LEU A 84 19.93 19.38 15.76
N LEU A 85 19.81 19.28 14.44
CA LEU A 85 19.12 20.24 13.58
C LEU A 85 18.00 19.55 12.81
N PHE A 86 16.78 20.10 12.88
CA PHE A 86 15.65 19.74 12.05
C PHE A 86 15.31 20.91 11.12
N THR A 87 15.36 20.69 9.81
CA THR A 87 15.22 21.75 8.79
C THR A 87 14.34 21.32 7.62
N GLU A 88 13.63 22.27 7.01
CA GLU A 88 12.79 22.09 5.81
C GLU A 88 13.46 22.72 4.59
N VAL A 89 13.73 21.92 3.56
CA VAL A 89 14.47 22.37 2.36
C VAL A 89 13.58 23.18 1.41
N ASP A 90 12.28 22.89 1.39
CA ASP A 90 11.35 23.32 0.34
C ASP A 90 10.39 24.44 0.78
N ALA A 91 10.75 25.27 1.75
CA ALA A 91 9.89 26.37 2.17
C ALA A 91 9.94 27.58 1.20
N PRO A 92 8.81 28.18 0.78
CA PRO A 92 7.41 27.75 0.99
C PRO A 92 6.89 26.68 0.00
N SER A 93 7.60 26.40 -1.09
CA SER A 93 7.36 25.21 -1.92
C SER A 93 8.65 24.78 -2.65
N ARG A 94 8.60 23.66 -3.38
CA ARG A 94 9.77 23.21 -4.17
C ARG A 94 10.10 24.16 -5.33
N GLU A 95 9.12 24.91 -5.81
CA GLU A 95 9.26 25.89 -6.90
C GLU A 95 9.66 27.28 -6.40
N ASP A 96 9.27 27.64 -5.17
CA ASP A 96 9.63 28.90 -4.51
C ASP A 96 10.55 28.63 -3.32
N THR A 97 11.82 29.00 -3.44
CA THR A 97 12.85 28.76 -2.43
C THR A 97 13.16 29.99 -1.57
N SER A 98 12.26 30.98 -1.55
CA SER A 98 12.46 32.26 -0.84
C SER A 98 12.55 32.15 0.69
N LEU A 99 12.14 31.01 1.26
CA LEU A 99 12.19 30.73 2.70
C LEU A 99 12.97 29.44 3.03
N LYS A 100 13.72 28.91 2.06
CA LYS A 100 14.38 27.61 2.15
C LYS A 100 15.23 27.44 3.41
N GLU A 101 15.43 26.18 3.79
CA GLU A 101 16.10 25.79 5.04
C GLU A 101 15.40 26.39 6.25
N TRP A 102 14.08 26.19 6.36
CA TRP A 102 13.34 26.65 7.54
C TRP A 102 13.79 25.86 8.77
N ARG A 103 14.30 26.53 9.81
CA ARG A 103 14.69 25.88 11.06
C ARG A 103 13.47 25.47 11.88
N HIS A 104 13.21 24.18 11.97
CA HIS A 104 12.11 23.62 12.76
C HIS A 104 12.53 23.32 14.21
N TRP A 105 13.75 22.81 14.42
CA TRP A 105 14.27 22.48 15.76
C TRP A 105 15.79 22.58 15.75
N LEU A 106 16.38 23.16 16.81
CA LEU A 106 17.83 23.22 16.97
C LEU A 106 18.18 23.09 18.45
N ILE A 107 18.95 22.05 18.77
CA ILE A 107 19.54 21.82 20.09
C ILE A 107 21.05 21.67 19.89
N VAL A 108 21.83 22.44 20.62
CA VAL A 108 23.30 22.35 20.63
C VAL A 108 23.77 21.76 21.96
N ASN A 109 25.04 21.38 22.06
CA ASN A 109 25.65 20.91 23.30
C ASN A 109 24.96 19.71 23.95
N ILE A 110 24.33 18.84 23.16
CA ILE A 110 23.72 17.60 23.65
C ILE A 110 24.84 16.70 24.18
N PRO A 111 24.88 16.36 25.48
CA PRO A 111 25.88 15.43 25.99
C PRO A 111 25.52 14.01 25.55
N GLU A 112 26.47 13.35 24.91
CA GLU A 112 26.34 11.98 24.40
C GLU A 112 25.08 11.80 23.54
N SER A 113 24.04 11.12 24.05
CA SER A 113 22.75 10.91 23.38
C SER A 113 21.56 11.50 24.14
N ASN A 114 21.80 12.31 25.17
CA ASN A 114 20.73 12.83 26.04
C ASN A 114 20.20 14.18 25.54
N VAL A 115 19.25 14.12 24.61
CA VAL A 115 18.64 15.31 23.96
C VAL A 115 18.09 16.31 24.99
N ASP A 116 17.55 15.84 26.11
CA ASP A 116 16.93 16.68 27.14
C ASP A 116 17.94 17.53 27.93
N GLU A 117 19.22 17.17 27.91
CA GLU A 117 20.31 17.92 28.56
C GLU A 117 21.00 18.91 27.62
N GLY A 118 20.61 18.98 26.34
CA GLY A 118 21.15 19.92 25.39
C GLY A 118 20.63 21.35 25.58
N ASP A 119 21.37 22.32 25.04
CA ASP A 119 20.98 23.72 25.01
C ASP A 119 19.98 23.95 23.86
N LEU A 120 18.70 24.10 24.20
CA LEU A 120 17.63 24.36 23.22
C LEU A 120 17.72 25.79 22.65
N VAL A 121 17.95 25.90 21.34
CA VAL A 121 18.08 27.18 20.64
C VAL A 121 16.81 27.54 19.85
N TYR A 122 16.23 26.59 19.14
CA TYR A 122 14.95 26.77 18.44
C TYR A 122 13.98 25.71 18.94
N GLY A 123 12.84 26.11 19.51
CA GLY A 123 11.77 25.20 19.91
C GLY A 123 11.20 24.43 18.72
N TYR A 124 10.81 23.17 18.94
CA TYR A 124 10.30 22.28 17.90
C TYR A 124 9.02 22.83 17.27
N GLN A 125 9.06 23.04 15.96
CA GLN A 125 7.91 23.35 15.13
C GLN A 125 7.64 22.13 14.24
N GLY A 126 6.46 21.51 14.34
CA GLY A 126 6.06 20.39 13.47
C GLY A 126 6.00 20.79 11.99
N SER A 127 5.80 19.81 11.11
CA SER A 127 5.62 20.10 9.67
C SER A 127 4.30 20.82 9.42
N GLY A 128 4.29 21.69 8.41
CA GLY A 128 3.12 22.52 8.10
C GLY A 128 3.15 23.11 6.69
N PRO A 129 3.32 22.29 5.63
CA PRO A 129 3.35 22.78 4.26
C PRO A 129 2.01 23.46 3.91
N SER A 130 2.07 24.52 3.11
CA SER A 130 0.88 25.26 2.70
C SER A 130 -0.02 24.41 1.81
N LYS A 131 -1.34 24.62 1.89
CA LYS A 131 -2.28 23.86 1.06
C LYS A 131 -1.98 24.07 -0.43
N GLY A 132 -1.60 22.99 -1.11
CA GLY A 132 -1.30 23.00 -2.54
C GLY A 132 0.16 23.25 -2.91
N SER A 133 1.09 23.40 -1.94
CA SER A 133 2.53 23.53 -2.19
C SER A 133 3.24 22.19 -2.50
N GLY A 134 2.51 21.08 -2.41
CA GLY A 134 3.04 19.74 -2.69
C GLY A 134 3.77 19.14 -1.49
N PHE A 135 4.72 18.24 -1.77
CA PHE A 135 5.56 17.62 -0.75
C PHE A 135 6.77 18.48 -0.41
N HIS A 136 7.10 18.53 0.87
CA HIS A 136 8.27 19.24 1.40
C HIS A 136 9.23 18.23 2.03
N ARG A 137 10.54 18.45 1.84
CA ARG A 137 11.61 17.63 2.42
C ARG A 137 12.02 18.17 3.78
N TYR A 138 11.73 17.37 4.79
CA TYR A 138 12.09 17.61 6.19
C TYR A 138 13.28 16.73 6.58
N VAL A 139 14.36 17.33 7.07
CA VAL A 139 15.64 16.64 7.28
C VAL A 139 16.12 16.83 8.72
N TYR A 140 16.39 15.70 9.40
CA TYR A 140 17.09 15.67 10.69
C TYR A 140 18.58 15.44 10.45
N LEU A 141 19.41 16.29 11.04
CA LEU A 141 20.86 16.25 10.95
C LEU A 141 21.46 16.27 12.35
N LEU A 142 22.38 15.35 12.61
CA LEU A 142 23.16 15.32 13.83
C LEU A 142 24.62 15.59 13.48
N PHE A 143 25.21 16.54 14.19
CA PHE A 143 26.62 16.88 14.05
C PHE A 143 27.36 16.57 15.33
N LYS A 144 28.54 15.94 15.23
CA LYS A 144 29.45 15.87 16.36
C LYS A 144 30.16 17.21 16.50
N GLN A 145 30.15 17.77 17.70
CA GLN A 145 30.87 18.99 18.00
C GLN A 145 32.33 18.68 18.34
N PRO A 146 33.28 19.56 17.95
CA PRO A 146 34.69 19.40 18.35
C PRO A 146 34.88 19.55 19.87
N GLU A 147 34.04 20.39 20.50
CA GLU A 147 33.97 20.64 21.93
C GLU A 147 32.58 21.18 22.29
N LYS A 148 32.33 21.50 23.56
CA LYS A 148 31.12 22.22 23.96
C LYS A 148 31.13 23.62 23.31
N LEU A 149 30.16 23.89 22.45
CA LEU A 149 30.03 25.16 21.74
C LEU A 149 29.66 26.29 22.69
N LYS A 150 30.25 27.45 22.46
CA LYS A 150 29.77 28.72 23.01
C LYS A 150 28.71 29.27 22.07
N PHE A 151 27.46 29.21 22.49
CA PHE A 151 26.32 29.60 21.68
C PHE A 151 25.57 30.75 22.35
N ASP A 152 25.76 31.97 21.84
CA ASP A 152 25.20 33.19 22.43
C ASP A 152 23.92 33.67 21.74
N GLU A 153 23.32 32.86 20.85
CA GLU A 153 22.04 33.21 20.23
C GLU A 153 20.89 32.98 21.23
N LYS A 154 19.86 33.82 21.15
CA LYS A 154 18.69 33.72 22.01
C LYS A 154 17.83 32.53 21.60
N TYR A 155 17.20 31.90 22.59
CA TYR A 155 16.13 30.93 22.35
C TYR A 155 15.00 31.54 21.50
N ILE A 156 14.56 30.81 20.48
CA ILE A 156 13.42 31.12 19.63
C ILE A 156 12.30 30.13 19.91
N ASP A 157 11.12 30.64 20.29
CA ASP A 157 9.94 29.83 20.62
C ASP A 157 9.40 29.03 19.43
N ALA A 158 8.81 27.85 19.71
CA ALA A 158 8.17 26.97 18.73
C ALA A 158 7.15 27.70 17.83
N ASN A 159 6.45 28.71 18.34
CA ASN A 159 5.43 29.46 17.61
C ASN A 159 5.97 30.71 16.89
N SER A 160 7.24 31.05 17.08
CA SER A 160 7.85 32.21 16.42
C SER A 160 8.27 31.86 15.00
N ILE A 161 8.06 32.78 14.06
CA ILE A 161 8.63 32.70 12.70
C ILE A 161 9.98 33.43 12.58
N GLU A 162 10.35 34.23 13.58
CA GLU A 162 11.53 35.09 13.54
C GLU A 162 12.81 34.24 13.50
N GLY A 163 13.67 34.52 12.52
CA GLY A 163 14.94 33.83 12.35
C GLY A 163 14.84 32.38 11.87
N ARG A 164 13.66 31.82 11.59
CA ARG A 164 13.54 30.47 11.05
C ARG A 164 13.87 30.33 9.55
N PRO A 165 13.37 31.21 8.65
CA PRO A 165 13.64 31.08 7.21
C PRO A 165 15.06 31.51 6.84
N ASN A 166 15.49 31.12 5.63
CA ASN A 166 16.75 31.54 5.01
C ASN A 166 18.00 31.20 5.84
N PHE A 167 17.94 30.10 6.56
CA PHE A 167 19.12 29.54 7.22
C PHE A 167 20.07 28.93 6.18
N SER A 168 21.30 28.68 6.59
CA SER A 168 22.22 27.88 5.79
C SER A 168 22.95 26.90 6.68
N THR A 169 22.56 25.63 6.55
CA THR A 169 23.12 24.47 7.24
C THR A 169 24.61 24.34 6.94
N ASN A 170 25.02 24.59 5.69
CA ASN A 170 26.42 24.60 5.29
C ASN A 170 27.22 25.73 5.95
N ASN A 171 26.67 26.94 6.07
CA ASN A 171 27.37 28.04 6.74
C ASN A 171 27.43 27.83 8.25
N PHE A 172 26.36 27.30 8.84
CA PHE A 172 26.30 26.97 10.26
C PHE A 172 27.31 25.90 10.65
N SER A 173 27.34 24.78 9.91
CA SER A 173 28.31 23.71 10.15
C SER A 173 29.75 24.20 10.02
N ARG A 174 30.06 25.02 9.01
CA ARG A 174 31.39 25.63 8.85
C ARG A 174 31.74 26.61 9.97
N LYS A 175 30.78 27.43 10.43
CA LYS A 175 31.00 28.44 11.49
C LYS A 175 31.45 27.80 12.80
N TYR A 176 30.90 26.64 13.14
CA TYR A 176 31.17 25.93 14.40
C TYR A 176 32.07 24.71 14.25
N ASP A 177 32.73 24.55 13.10
CA ASP A 177 33.58 23.39 12.77
C ASP A 177 32.90 22.05 13.06
N LEU A 178 31.63 21.95 12.68
CA LEU A 178 30.80 20.77 12.88
C LEU A 178 31.20 19.72 11.86
N VAL A 179 31.76 18.61 12.35
CA VAL A 179 32.25 17.53 11.51
C VAL A 179 31.12 16.55 11.25
N THR A 180 30.76 16.34 9.98
CA THR A 180 30.15 15.08 9.55
C THR A 180 31.27 14.04 9.57
N PHE A 181 31.35 13.23 10.62
CA PHE A 181 32.38 12.20 10.87
C PHE A 181 33.42 12.01 9.75
N ARG A 182 34.52 12.78 9.78
CA ARG A 182 35.72 12.56 8.95
C ARG A 182 36.96 12.58 9.83
N ASN A 183 37.79 11.55 9.63
CA ASN A 183 39.01 11.27 10.37
C ASN A 183 39.88 12.52 10.64
N SER A 184 40.24 12.69 11.90
CA SER A 184 41.27 13.60 12.38
C SER A 184 42.65 13.27 11.80
N ALA A 185 43.23 14.19 11.01
CA ALA A 185 44.68 14.31 10.85
C ALA A 185 45.02 15.71 10.30
N GLY A 186 45.39 16.62 11.22
CA GLY A 186 45.79 17.98 10.91
C GLY A 186 47.08 18.05 10.07
N GLY A 187 47.12 18.99 9.13
CA GLY A 187 48.30 19.33 8.35
C GLY A 187 48.94 20.61 8.88
N THR A 188 50.22 20.53 9.27
CA THR A 188 51.09 21.69 9.39
C THR A 188 52.19 21.61 8.34
N ASP A 189 52.34 22.72 7.65
CA ASP A 189 53.33 23.03 6.62
C ASP A 189 54.74 23.21 7.24
N ILE A 190 55.77 22.68 6.57
CA ILE A 190 57.16 23.15 6.70
C ILE A 190 57.91 22.83 5.41
N THR A 191 58.21 23.89 4.67
CA THR A 191 59.16 23.91 3.57
C THR A 191 60.58 24.13 4.12
N SER A 192 61.53 23.26 3.76
CA SER A 192 62.90 23.63 3.35
C SER A 192 63.81 22.42 3.11
N GLY A 193 64.43 22.40 1.92
CA GLY A 193 65.76 21.83 1.65
C GLY A 193 65.91 20.31 1.52
N ILE A 194 65.99 19.80 0.27
CA ILE A 194 66.51 18.44 -0.01
C ILE A 194 67.63 18.53 -1.04
N ASN A 195 68.83 18.03 -0.67
CA ASN A 195 69.98 17.85 -1.56
C ASN A 195 70.21 16.36 -1.91
N GLY A 196 70.44 16.09 -3.19
CA GLY A 196 71.38 15.12 -3.79
C GLY A 196 71.28 13.60 -3.55
N TRP A 197 71.00 13.14 -2.32
CA TRP A 197 71.10 11.71 -1.97
C TRP A 197 69.80 10.90 -2.21
N ALA A 198 68.67 11.59 -2.37
CA ALA A 198 67.34 10.98 -2.50
C ALA A 198 67.11 10.24 -3.85
N LEU A 199 67.90 10.55 -4.89
CA LEU A 199 67.64 10.06 -6.25
C LEU A 199 68.05 8.58 -6.45
N LYS A 200 69.06 8.09 -5.71
CA LYS A 200 69.52 6.68 -5.83
C LYS A 200 68.64 5.67 -5.08
N ILE A 201 67.94 6.10 -4.03
CA ILE A 201 66.98 5.26 -3.27
C ILE A 201 65.65 5.11 -4.03
N LEU A 202 65.31 6.08 -4.89
CA LEU A 202 64.08 6.09 -5.69
C LEU A 202 64.03 4.95 -6.73
N LEU A 203 65.17 4.56 -7.30
CA LEU A 203 65.25 3.55 -8.36
C LEU A 203 65.08 2.11 -7.84
N ILE A 204 65.58 1.79 -6.65
CA ILE A 204 65.39 0.47 -6.01
C ILE A 204 63.95 0.32 -5.48
N SER A 205 63.37 1.44 -5.01
CA SER A 205 61.97 1.48 -4.57
C SER A 205 60.96 1.27 -5.72
N LEU A 206 61.35 1.58 -6.96
CA LEU A 206 60.48 1.40 -8.15
C LEU A 206 60.40 -0.06 -8.62
N ALA A 207 61.45 -0.86 -8.40
CA ALA A 207 61.45 -2.27 -8.80
C ALA A 207 60.62 -3.14 -7.83
N LEU A 208 60.67 -2.84 -6.52
CA LEU A 208 59.87 -3.53 -5.50
C LEU A 208 58.38 -3.15 -5.53
N SER A 209 58.04 -1.93 -5.98
CA SER A 209 56.65 -1.50 -6.11
C SER A 209 55.92 -2.17 -7.28
N VAL A 210 56.60 -2.52 -8.37
CA VAL A 210 55.99 -3.23 -9.51
C VAL A 210 55.55 -4.66 -9.13
N ILE A 211 56.33 -5.36 -8.30
CA ILE A 211 55.98 -6.69 -7.79
C ILE A 211 54.82 -6.60 -6.78
N ALA A 212 54.82 -5.58 -5.91
CA ALA A 212 53.73 -5.34 -4.96
C ALA A 212 52.41 -4.96 -5.67
N ILE A 213 52.47 -4.20 -6.77
CA ILE A 213 51.29 -3.87 -7.60
C ILE A 213 50.73 -5.12 -8.29
N PHE A 214 51.58 -6.05 -8.72
CA PHE A 214 51.15 -7.30 -9.33
C PHE A 214 50.43 -8.22 -8.32
N MET A 215 50.94 -8.31 -7.08
CA MET A 215 50.31 -9.06 -5.99
C MET A 215 49.02 -8.38 -5.47
N ALA A 216 48.98 -7.04 -5.41
CA ALA A 216 47.80 -6.28 -5.02
C ALA A 216 46.66 -6.39 -6.04
N LYS A 217 46.97 -6.45 -7.35
CA LYS A 217 45.96 -6.72 -8.39
C LYS A 217 45.34 -8.11 -8.26
N GLN A 218 46.12 -9.12 -7.89
CA GLN A 218 45.61 -10.47 -7.61
C GLN A 218 44.67 -10.47 -6.39
N LEU A 219 45.01 -9.75 -5.32
CA LEU A 219 44.18 -9.62 -4.12
C LEU A 219 42.86 -8.86 -4.36
N VAL A 220 42.86 -7.79 -5.17
CA VAL A 220 41.63 -7.06 -5.53
C VAL A 220 40.68 -7.93 -6.34
N VAL A 221 41.21 -8.73 -7.28
CA VAL A 221 40.40 -9.71 -8.02
C VAL A 221 39.82 -10.74 -7.07
N VAL A 222 40.61 -11.26 -6.11
CA VAL A 222 40.11 -12.19 -5.08
C VAL A 222 39.01 -11.56 -4.21
N PHE A 223 39.14 -10.28 -3.82
CA PHE A 223 38.10 -9.58 -3.03
C PHE A 223 36.84 -9.29 -3.83
N ILE A 224 36.94 -8.89 -5.10
CA ILE A 224 35.77 -8.71 -5.99
C ILE A 224 35.09 -10.07 -6.20
N CYS A 225 35.86 -11.12 -6.45
CA CYS A 225 35.33 -12.48 -6.56
C CYS A 225 34.69 -12.94 -5.26
N PHE A 226 35.26 -12.60 -4.09
CA PHE A 226 34.72 -12.96 -2.79
C PHE A 226 33.45 -12.17 -2.45
N TRP A 227 33.38 -10.89 -2.79
CA TRP A 227 32.20 -10.05 -2.59
C TRP A 227 31.07 -10.42 -3.55
N ALA A 228 31.39 -10.67 -4.83
CA ALA A 228 30.45 -11.24 -5.78
C ALA A 228 29.97 -12.63 -5.33
N TYR A 229 30.87 -13.47 -4.80
CA TYR A 229 30.52 -14.75 -4.21
C TYR A 229 29.63 -14.59 -2.97
N PHE A 230 29.89 -13.58 -2.12
CA PHE A 230 29.07 -13.29 -0.94
C PHE A 230 27.68 -12.77 -1.31
N GLN A 231 27.56 -11.88 -2.29
CA GLN A 231 26.28 -11.42 -2.84
C GLN A 231 25.52 -12.57 -3.51
N LEU A 232 26.21 -13.41 -4.29
CA LEU A 232 25.64 -14.63 -4.84
C LEU A 232 25.20 -15.59 -3.73
N ALA A 233 25.95 -15.70 -2.64
CA ALA A 233 25.61 -16.55 -1.50
C ALA A 233 24.41 -16.02 -0.70
N GLN A 234 24.26 -14.69 -0.54
CA GLN A 234 23.08 -14.09 0.10
C GLN A 234 21.83 -14.25 -0.77
N ASN A 235 21.92 -13.98 -2.08
CA ASN A 235 20.80 -14.22 -3.00
C ASN A 235 20.45 -15.71 -3.06
N ALA A 236 21.46 -16.59 -3.13
CA ALA A 236 21.21 -18.04 -3.07
C ALA A 236 20.60 -18.48 -1.73
N ALA A 237 20.95 -17.85 -0.61
CA ALA A 237 20.34 -18.13 0.69
C ALA A 237 18.89 -17.65 0.79
N ALA A 238 18.56 -16.49 0.22
CA ALA A 238 17.19 -15.97 0.16
C ALA A 238 16.32 -16.77 -0.82
N ASP A 239 16.83 -17.08 -2.01
CA ASP A 239 16.18 -17.97 -2.99
C ASP A 239 15.90 -19.35 -2.35
N ASN A 240 16.86 -19.86 -1.58
CA ASN A 240 16.71 -21.12 -0.83
C ASN A 240 15.66 -21.01 0.29
N GLU A 241 15.53 -19.86 0.98
CA GLU A 241 14.49 -19.69 1.99
C GLU A 241 13.08 -19.70 1.37
N VAL A 242 12.85 -18.93 0.30
CA VAL A 242 11.54 -18.89 -0.37
C VAL A 242 11.17 -20.27 -0.89
N GLU A 243 12.10 -20.94 -1.56
CA GLU A 243 11.89 -22.28 -2.08
C GLU A 243 11.59 -23.29 -0.97
N GLN A 244 12.34 -23.27 0.13
CA GLN A 244 12.12 -24.15 1.26
C GLN A 244 10.75 -23.91 1.89
N VAL A 245 10.37 -22.66 2.16
CA VAL A 245 9.08 -22.31 2.75
C VAL A 245 7.91 -22.75 1.85
N PHE A 246 8.02 -22.57 0.54
CA PHE A 246 6.99 -22.99 -0.41
C PHE A 246 6.89 -24.53 -0.54
N LYS A 247 8.01 -25.26 -0.41
CA LYS A 247 8.02 -26.73 -0.36
C LYS A 247 7.46 -27.27 0.95
N ASP A 248 7.88 -26.72 2.09
CA ASP A 248 7.47 -27.17 3.42
C ASP A 248 5.96 -27.00 3.65
N ASN A 249 5.35 -26.02 2.97
CA ASN A 249 3.90 -25.79 3.01
C ASN A 249 3.15 -26.44 1.85
N GLU A 250 3.83 -27.34 1.13
CA GLU A 250 3.32 -28.09 -0.03
C GLU A 250 2.71 -27.19 -1.11
N ILE A 251 3.09 -25.91 -1.22
CA ILE A 251 2.66 -25.04 -2.33
C ILE A 251 3.33 -25.50 -3.62
N ILE A 252 4.57 -25.94 -3.48
CA ILE A 252 5.26 -26.80 -4.44
C ILE A 252 5.09 -28.23 -3.91
N PRO A 253 4.50 -29.17 -4.68
CA PRO A 253 4.14 -29.08 -6.10
C PRO A 253 2.68 -28.69 -6.39
N ASP A 254 1.86 -28.43 -5.37
CA ASP A 254 0.40 -28.32 -5.48
C ASP A 254 -0.14 -27.22 -6.39
N VAL A 255 0.57 -26.09 -6.47
CA VAL A 255 0.19 -24.87 -7.19
C VAL A 255 1.28 -24.46 -8.17
N LEU A 256 2.54 -24.54 -7.73
CA LEU A 256 3.71 -24.16 -8.52
C LEU A 256 4.66 -25.34 -8.70
N GLN A 257 5.41 -25.33 -9.80
CA GLN A 257 6.55 -26.22 -10.01
C GLN A 257 7.88 -25.60 -9.56
N GLU A 258 7.96 -24.27 -9.58
CA GLU A 258 9.14 -23.49 -9.22
C GLU A 258 8.75 -22.40 -8.23
N ALA A 259 9.65 -22.10 -7.29
CA ALA A 259 9.42 -21.07 -6.28
C ALA A 259 9.49 -19.66 -6.89
N PRO A 260 8.77 -18.68 -6.33
CA PRO A 260 9.04 -17.28 -6.60
C PRO A 260 10.45 -16.88 -6.14
N LYS A 261 10.96 -15.76 -6.66
CA LYS A 261 12.30 -15.27 -6.30
C LYS A 261 12.36 -14.60 -4.93
N GLU A 262 11.26 -14.01 -4.50
CA GLU A 262 11.20 -13.29 -3.23
C GLU A 262 9.80 -13.37 -2.59
N PHE A 263 9.73 -13.05 -1.29
CA PHE A 263 8.44 -12.93 -0.61
C PHE A 263 7.72 -11.65 -1.03
N LEU A 264 6.46 -11.78 -1.43
CA LEU A 264 5.61 -10.63 -1.73
C LEU A 264 5.11 -9.96 -0.44
N LYS A 265 5.23 -8.64 -0.33
CA LYS A 265 4.70 -7.89 0.82
C LYS A 265 3.20 -7.66 0.64
N VAL A 266 2.41 -8.22 1.55
CA VAL A 266 0.95 -8.09 1.58
C VAL A 266 0.51 -7.71 2.99
N THR A 267 -0.21 -6.59 3.11
CA THR A 267 -0.63 -6.02 4.39
C THR A 267 -2.14 -5.74 4.36
N TYR A 268 -2.85 -6.24 5.37
CA TYR A 268 -4.25 -5.95 5.64
C TYR A 268 -4.37 -4.80 6.66
N ASP A 269 -5.60 -4.30 6.84
CA ASP A 269 -5.91 -3.25 7.81
C ASP A 269 -5.41 -3.59 9.21
N GLY A 270 -5.02 -2.54 9.96
CA GLY A 270 -4.44 -2.70 11.29
C GLY A 270 -2.99 -3.21 11.31
N GLY A 271 -2.30 -3.20 10.16
CA GLY A 271 -0.89 -3.59 10.05
C GLY A 271 -0.67 -5.10 10.05
N LEU A 272 -1.71 -5.89 9.77
CA LEU A 272 -1.62 -7.35 9.71
C LEU A 272 -0.91 -7.77 8.43
N GLU A 273 0.24 -8.43 8.54
CA GLU A 273 1.02 -8.87 7.39
C GLU A 273 0.82 -10.35 7.08
N VAL A 274 0.84 -10.67 5.79
CA VAL A 274 0.99 -12.05 5.31
C VAL A 274 2.45 -12.42 5.45
N ASN A 275 2.73 -13.48 6.20
CA ASN A 275 4.08 -13.86 6.57
C ASN A 275 4.22 -15.39 6.58
N LYS A 276 4.64 -15.94 5.43
CA LYS A 276 5.20 -17.30 5.30
C LYS A 276 4.30 -18.40 5.88
N GLY A 277 2.98 -18.26 5.76
CA GLY A 277 2.00 -19.25 6.24
C GLY A 277 1.43 -18.98 7.63
N ASN A 278 1.62 -17.79 8.20
CA ASN A 278 0.93 -17.37 9.42
C ASN A 278 -0.59 -17.51 9.31
N GLU A 279 -1.26 -17.73 10.43
CA GLU A 279 -2.71 -17.81 10.48
C GLU A 279 -3.33 -16.41 10.52
N LEU A 280 -4.26 -16.12 9.60
CA LEU A 280 -5.12 -14.95 9.62
C LEU A 280 -6.58 -15.40 9.56
N THR A 281 -7.46 -14.70 10.26
CA THR A 281 -8.90 -15.04 10.28
C THR A 281 -9.63 -14.49 9.06
N PRO A 282 -10.69 -15.16 8.56
CA PRO A 282 -11.54 -14.61 7.50
C PRO A 282 -12.05 -13.19 7.79
N THR A 283 -12.33 -12.86 9.05
CA THR A 283 -12.71 -11.51 9.48
C THR A 283 -11.61 -10.47 9.25
N GLN A 284 -10.34 -10.81 9.55
CA GLN A 284 -9.20 -9.91 9.33
C GLN A 284 -8.92 -9.69 7.84
N VAL A 285 -9.12 -10.72 7.02
CA VAL A 285 -8.84 -10.69 5.58
C VAL A 285 -10.09 -10.43 4.74
N LYS A 286 -11.14 -9.82 5.31
CA LYS A 286 -12.40 -9.59 4.59
C LYS A 286 -12.30 -8.51 3.50
N LEU A 287 -11.38 -7.56 3.67
CA LEU A 287 -11.14 -6.45 2.74
C LEU A 287 -9.87 -6.69 1.92
N GLN A 288 -9.83 -6.14 0.72
CA GLN A 288 -8.68 -6.24 -0.18
C GLN A 288 -7.42 -5.69 0.50
N PRO A 289 -6.29 -6.43 0.50
CA PRO A 289 -5.05 -5.96 1.12
C PRO A 289 -4.32 -4.93 0.25
N ARG A 290 -3.38 -4.21 0.87
CA ARG A 290 -2.30 -3.52 0.17
C ARG A 290 -1.23 -4.53 -0.22
N VAL A 291 -0.80 -4.49 -1.48
CA VAL A 291 0.27 -5.35 -2.00
C VAL A 291 1.38 -4.47 -2.55
N GLU A 292 2.61 -4.75 -2.15
CA GLU A 292 3.77 -3.91 -2.46
C GLU A 292 4.90 -4.75 -3.06
N TRP A 293 5.48 -4.24 -4.14
CA TRP A 293 6.70 -4.80 -4.76
C TRP A 293 7.46 -3.69 -5.49
N GLN A 294 8.73 -3.95 -5.77
CA GLN A 294 9.56 -3.06 -6.57
C GLN A 294 9.29 -3.31 -8.06
N ALA A 295 8.94 -2.25 -8.79
CA ALA A 295 8.60 -2.33 -10.20
C ALA A 295 9.15 -1.15 -11.00
N LYS A 296 9.53 -1.41 -12.25
CA LYS A 296 9.75 -0.34 -13.23
C LYS A 296 8.39 0.15 -13.73
N CYS A 297 8.23 1.46 -13.88
CA CYS A 297 6.97 2.06 -14.35
C CYS A 297 6.55 1.61 -15.77
N THR A 298 7.48 1.08 -16.56
CA THR A 298 7.24 0.59 -17.93
C THR A 298 6.81 -0.88 -17.99
N ASP A 299 6.98 -1.62 -16.90
CA ASP A 299 6.65 -3.04 -16.84
C ASP A 299 5.17 -3.25 -16.48
N TYR A 300 4.61 -4.38 -16.90
CA TYR A 300 3.27 -4.81 -16.53
C TYR A 300 3.33 -6.06 -15.66
N TYR A 301 2.38 -6.18 -14.72
CA TYR A 301 2.32 -7.31 -13.80
C TYR A 301 0.92 -7.93 -13.75
N THR A 302 0.89 -9.21 -13.39
CA THR A 302 -0.33 -9.94 -13.02
C THR A 302 -0.21 -10.39 -11.56
N LEU A 303 -1.25 -10.11 -10.76
CA LEU A 303 -1.40 -10.59 -9.39
C LEU A 303 -2.51 -11.64 -9.33
N ILE A 304 -2.22 -12.79 -8.72
CA ILE A 304 -3.16 -13.89 -8.48
C ILE A 304 -3.20 -14.18 -6.98
N MET A 305 -4.40 -14.33 -6.41
CA MET A 305 -4.64 -14.92 -5.10
C MET A 305 -5.47 -16.19 -5.28
N THR A 306 -4.98 -17.34 -4.81
CA THR A 306 -5.57 -18.66 -5.08
C THR A 306 -5.61 -19.53 -3.82
N ASP A 307 -6.64 -20.37 -3.69
CA ASP A 307 -6.83 -21.37 -2.62
C ASP A 307 -6.79 -22.79 -3.23
N PRO A 308 -5.72 -23.58 -3.02
CA PRO A 308 -5.61 -24.94 -3.53
C PRO A 308 -6.35 -25.98 -2.69
N ASP A 309 -6.90 -25.58 -1.55
CA ASP A 309 -7.47 -26.45 -0.54
C ASP A 309 -9.01 -26.47 -0.61
N ALA A 310 -9.65 -25.79 -1.56
CA ALA A 310 -11.11 -25.77 -1.64
C ALA A 310 -11.74 -27.11 -2.12
N PRO A 311 -12.79 -27.66 -1.46
CA PRO A 311 -13.43 -27.16 -0.23
C PRO A 311 -12.73 -27.60 1.07
N SER A 312 -11.83 -28.59 1.03
CA SER A 312 -10.92 -28.91 2.14
C SER A 312 -9.60 -29.47 1.60
N ARG A 313 -8.47 -29.24 2.28
CA ARG A 313 -7.17 -29.80 1.87
C ARG A 313 -7.17 -31.33 1.77
N ALA A 314 -7.99 -32.00 2.59
CA ALA A 314 -8.16 -33.46 2.58
C ALA A 314 -8.95 -33.97 1.36
N ASP A 315 -9.83 -33.16 0.78
CA ASP A 315 -10.65 -33.50 -0.39
C ASP A 315 -10.87 -32.25 -1.27
N PRO A 316 -9.82 -31.77 -1.98
CA PRO A 316 -9.81 -30.46 -2.62
C PRO A 316 -10.45 -30.51 -4.02
N LYS A 317 -11.73 -30.90 -4.08
CA LYS A 317 -12.48 -31.17 -5.32
C LYS A 317 -12.65 -29.99 -6.26
N VAL A 318 -12.60 -28.76 -5.76
CA VAL A 318 -12.80 -27.55 -6.58
C VAL A 318 -11.53 -26.71 -6.70
N ARG A 319 -10.37 -27.32 -6.42
CA ARG A 319 -9.09 -26.63 -6.45
C ARG A 319 -8.66 -26.23 -7.88
N GLU A 320 -7.98 -25.11 -8.03
CA GLU A 320 -7.86 -24.03 -7.06
C GLU A 320 -9.11 -23.13 -7.12
N PHE A 321 -9.43 -22.44 -6.03
CA PHE A 321 -10.42 -21.38 -6.03
C PHE A 321 -9.71 -20.03 -6.18
N ARG A 322 -9.97 -19.29 -7.27
CA ARG A 322 -9.39 -17.95 -7.47
C ARG A 322 -10.11 -16.90 -6.61
N HIS A 323 -9.40 -16.31 -5.66
CA HIS A 323 -9.88 -15.27 -4.77
C HIS A 323 -9.73 -13.87 -5.37
N TRP A 324 -8.63 -13.62 -6.08
CA TRP A 324 -8.35 -12.32 -6.69
C TRP A 324 -7.46 -12.51 -7.93
N LEU A 325 -7.75 -11.80 -9.02
CA LEU A 325 -6.92 -11.81 -10.22
C LEU A 325 -6.95 -10.44 -10.89
N VAL A 326 -5.80 -9.78 -10.99
CA VAL A 326 -5.63 -8.50 -11.67
C VAL A 326 -4.46 -8.61 -12.63
N ALA A 327 -4.72 -8.40 -13.92
CA ALA A 327 -3.72 -8.40 -14.98
C ALA A 327 -3.41 -6.97 -15.42
N ASN A 328 -2.39 -6.80 -16.28
CA ASN A 328 -2.04 -5.51 -16.88
C ASN A 328 -1.82 -4.37 -15.86
N ILE A 329 -1.29 -4.70 -14.67
CA ILE A 329 -0.95 -3.72 -13.63
C ILE A 329 0.27 -2.92 -14.10
N PRO A 330 0.18 -1.60 -14.35
CA PRO A 330 1.34 -0.81 -14.76
C PRO A 330 2.23 -0.51 -13.55
N GLY A 331 3.47 -0.98 -13.58
CA GLY A 331 4.40 -0.89 -12.45
C GLY A 331 3.83 -1.59 -11.21
N ASN A 332 3.52 -0.82 -10.17
CA ASN A 332 2.94 -1.28 -8.91
C ASN A 332 1.55 -0.69 -8.63
N LYS A 333 0.86 -0.16 -9.65
CA LYS A 333 -0.42 0.55 -9.52
C LYS A 333 -1.60 -0.41 -9.76
N ILE A 334 -1.91 -1.25 -8.78
CA ILE A 334 -2.94 -2.30 -8.87
C ILE A 334 -4.32 -1.72 -9.26
N ASP A 335 -4.63 -0.53 -8.77
CA ASP A 335 -5.87 0.22 -9.06
C ASP A 335 -6.04 0.57 -10.53
N GLN A 336 -4.95 0.58 -11.30
CA GLN A 336 -4.93 0.82 -12.75
C GLN A 336 -4.88 -0.47 -13.57
N GLY A 337 -4.85 -1.64 -12.92
CA GLY A 337 -4.85 -2.94 -13.56
C GLY A 337 -6.23 -3.36 -14.08
N GLN A 338 -6.24 -4.31 -15.01
CA GLN A 338 -7.43 -4.98 -15.50
C GLN A 338 -7.87 -6.06 -14.51
N VAL A 339 -8.94 -5.81 -13.76
CA VAL A 339 -9.52 -6.80 -12.85
C VAL A 339 -10.18 -7.92 -13.65
N VAL A 340 -9.72 -9.15 -13.46
CA VAL A 340 -10.29 -10.36 -14.07
C VAL A 340 -11.16 -11.10 -13.06
N ALA A 341 -10.73 -11.19 -11.81
CA ALA A 341 -11.54 -11.67 -10.70
C ALA A 341 -11.42 -10.68 -9.55
N ALA A 342 -12.54 -10.07 -9.14
CA ALA A 342 -12.55 -9.12 -8.02
C ALA A 342 -12.17 -9.82 -6.69
N TYR A 343 -11.61 -9.08 -5.74
CA TYR A 343 -11.18 -9.64 -4.46
C TYR A 343 -12.34 -10.27 -3.68
N VAL A 344 -12.10 -11.45 -3.12
CA VAL A 344 -12.95 -12.15 -2.16
C VAL A 344 -12.02 -12.65 -1.06
N GLY A 345 -12.31 -12.29 0.19
CA GLY A 345 -11.56 -12.76 1.36
C GLY A 345 -11.59 -14.28 1.55
N SER A 346 -10.97 -14.74 2.63
CA SER A 346 -11.01 -16.17 2.99
C SER A 346 -12.43 -16.64 3.29
N GLY A 347 -12.76 -17.86 2.89
CA GLY A 347 -14.08 -18.46 3.11
C GLY A 347 -14.05 -19.97 3.38
N PRO A 348 -13.12 -20.50 4.20
CA PRO A 348 -13.00 -21.93 4.43
C PRO A 348 -14.25 -22.47 5.17
N PRO A 349 -14.91 -23.52 4.67
CA PRO A 349 -16.12 -24.05 5.32
C PRO A 349 -15.86 -24.56 6.74
N LYS A 350 -16.91 -24.62 7.55
CA LYS A 350 -16.79 -25.10 8.94
C LYS A 350 -16.34 -26.57 8.95
N GLY A 351 -15.27 -26.85 9.69
CA GLY A 351 -14.75 -28.21 9.87
C GLY A 351 -13.80 -28.71 8.78
N THR A 352 -13.38 -27.85 7.83
CA THR A 352 -12.43 -28.22 6.77
C THR A 352 -10.96 -27.97 7.13
N GLY A 353 -10.71 -27.35 8.28
CA GLY A 353 -9.37 -27.01 8.78
C GLY A 353 -8.80 -25.75 8.14
N LEU A 354 -7.47 -25.63 8.17
CA LEU A 354 -6.74 -24.53 7.55
C LEU A 354 -6.64 -24.71 6.03
N HIS A 355 -6.95 -23.65 5.31
CA HIS A 355 -6.72 -23.49 3.87
C HIS A 355 -5.57 -22.53 3.63
N ARG A 356 -4.77 -22.77 2.59
CA ARG A 356 -3.66 -21.91 2.17
C ARG A 356 -4.16 -20.86 1.18
N TYR A 357 -3.91 -19.59 1.46
CA TYR A 357 -4.26 -18.48 0.59
C TYR A 357 -3.00 -17.86 0.00
N ILE A 358 -2.74 -18.17 -1.26
CA ILE A 358 -1.43 -17.95 -1.89
C ILE A 358 -1.52 -16.76 -2.85
N PHE A 359 -0.67 -15.76 -2.62
CA PHE A 359 -0.44 -14.64 -3.53
C PHE A 359 0.75 -14.92 -4.44
N LEU A 360 0.55 -14.69 -5.74
CA LEU A 360 1.55 -14.88 -6.78
C LEU A 360 1.58 -13.63 -7.65
N LEU A 361 2.76 -13.03 -7.78
CA LEU A 361 3.01 -11.90 -8.65
C LEU A 361 3.86 -12.35 -9.84
N TYR A 362 3.38 -12.08 -11.04
CA TYR A 362 4.07 -12.38 -12.29
C TYR A 362 4.42 -11.10 -13.02
N LYS A 363 5.63 -11.03 -13.56
CA LYS A 363 6.00 -9.99 -14.52
C LYS A 363 5.52 -10.41 -15.91
N GLN A 364 4.75 -9.57 -16.58
CA GLN A 364 4.28 -9.83 -17.93
C GLN A 364 5.37 -9.50 -18.96
N PRO A 365 5.38 -10.16 -20.14
CA PRO A 365 6.27 -9.80 -21.25
C PRO A 365 5.97 -8.40 -21.84
N GLY A 366 4.77 -7.88 -21.57
CA GLY A 366 4.26 -6.59 -21.97
C GLY A 366 2.80 -6.47 -21.52
N LYS A 367 2.06 -5.49 -22.06
CA LYS A 367 0.60 -5.49 -21.89
C LYS A 367 0.01 -6.67 -22.68
N ILE A 368 -0.80 -7.49 -22.02
CA ILE A 368 -1.40 -8.71 -22.59
C ILE A 368 -2.89 -8.48 -22.89
N ASP A 369 -3.41 -9.16 -23.91
CA ASP A 369 -4.84 -9.17 -24.20
C ASP A 369 -5.51 -10.31 -23.41
N ILE A 370 -6.34 -9.96 -22.43
CA ILE A 370 -7.02 -10.93 -21.57
C ILE A 370 -8.44 -11.14 -22.11
N ASP A 371 -8.70 -12.36 -22.58
CA ASP A 371 -10.01 -12.84 -23.03
C ASP A 371 -10.83 -13.54 -21.92
N GLU A 372 -10.34 -13.56 -20.67
CA GLU A 372 -11.09 -14.11 -19.54
C GLU A 372 -12.31 -13.24 -19.17
N PRO A 373 -13.46 -13.85 -18.85
CA PRO A 373 -14.61 -13.10 -18.36
C PRO A 373 -14.34 -12.52 -16.97
N LEU A 374 -14.85 -11.30 -16.75
CA LEU A 374 -14.80 -10.64 -15.45
C LEU A 374 -15.64 -11.41 -14.41
N VAL A 375 -15.02 -11.86 -13.32
CA VAL A 375 -15.68 -12.56 -12.20
C VAL A 375 -15.88 -11.63 -11.00
N GLY A 376 -17.10 -11.65 -10.43
CA GLY A 376 -17.51 -10.82 -9.30
C GLY A 376 -17.19 -11.34 -7.95
N ASN A 377 -17.07 -10.41 -6.99
CA ASN A 377 -16.97 -10.78 -5.59
C ASN A 377 -18.29 -11.36 -5.05
N ASN A 378 -19.37 -11.27 -5.83
CA ASN A 378 -20.70 -11.79 -5.52
C ASN A 378 -21.06 -13.12 -6.23
N SER A 379 -20.07 -13.80 -6.84
CA SER A 379 -20.31 -15.08 -7.51
C SER A 379 -19.18 -16.05 -7.26
N ALA A 380 -19.53 -17.27 -6.81
CA ALA A 380 -18.63 -18.43 -6.81
C ALA A 380 -18.43 -19.02 -8.22
N GLU A 381 -19.32 -18.70 -9.16
CA GLU A 381 -19.23 -19.19 -10.54
C GLU A 381 -17.94 -18.68 -11.20
N ASN A 382 -17.30 -19.55 -11.97
CA ASN A 382 -15.99 -19.32 -12.59
C ASN A 382 -14.85 -19.01 -11.58
N ARG A 383 -15.01 -19.24 -10.27
CA ARG A 383 -13.88 -19.17 -9.32
C ARG A 383 -13.26 -20.52 -9.02
N ALA A 384 -14.09 -21.55 -8.94
CA ALA A 384 -13.70 -22.95 -8.76
C ALA A 384 -12.93 -23.50 -9.97
N ASN A 385 -12.13 -24.54 -9.74
CA ASN A 385 -11.35 -25.26 -10.75
C ASN A 385 -10.36 -24.38 -11.53
N PHE A 386 -9.99 -23.22 -10.98
CA PHE A 386 -8.93 -22.38 -11.51
C PHE A 386 -7.57 -23.08 -11.35
N ARG A 387 -6.60 -22.72 -12.20
CA ARG A 387 -5.22 -23.20 -12.10
C ARG A 387 -4.27 -22.06 -12.40
N ALA A 388 -3.59 -21.54 -11.38
CA ALA A 388 -2.66 -20.41 -11.55
C ALA A 388 -1.57 -20.73 -12.59
N ALA A 389 -1.02 -21.95 -12.57
CA ALA A 389 -0.02 -22.40 -13.53
C ALA A 389 -0.54 -22.40 -14.99
N LYS A 390 -1.78 -22.84 -15.22
CA LYS A 390 -2.38 -22.83 -16.57
C LYS A 390 -2.65 -21.41 -17.07
N PHE A 391 -3.05 -20.51 -16.17
CA PHE A 391 -3.20 -19.10 -16.51
C PHE A 391 -1.85 -18.48 -16.89
N ALA A 392 -0.80 -18.76 -16.10
CA ALA A 392 0.56 -18.31 -16.38
C ALA A 392 1.09 -18.84 -17.72
N GLU A 393 0.81 -20.11 -18.04
CA GLU A 393 1.15 -20.71 -19.33
C GLU A 393 0.38 -20.06 -20.49
N LYS A 394 -0.95 -19.92 -20.37
CA LYS A 394 -1.82 -19.33 -21.41
C LYS A 394 -1.34 -17.93 -21.84
N TYR A 395 -0.88 -17.11 -20.89
CA TYR A 395 -0.46 -15.74 -21.15
C TYR A 395 1.06 -15.51 -21.12
N ASN A 396 1.85 -16.59 -21.14
CA ASN A 396 3.31 -16.56 -21.17
C ASN A 396 3.92 -15.69 -20.05
N LEU A 397 3.46 -15.89 -18.82
CA LEU A 397 3.88 -15.13 -17.65
C LEU A 397 5.20 -15.63 -17.05
N GLY A 398 5.63 -16.85 -17.39
CA GLY A 398 6.81 -17.49 -16.80
C GLY A 398 6.62 -17.83 -15.32
N THR A 399 7.73 -17.88 -14.58
CA THR A 399 7.76 -18.14 -13.13
C THR A 399 7.37 -16.88 -12.36
N PRO A 400 6.61 -16.97 -11.24
CA PRO A 400 6.28 -15.81 -10.43
C PRO A 400 7.56 -15.09 -9.95
N VAL A 401 7.55 -13.76 -10.02
CA VAL A 401 8.68 -12.95 -9.53
C VAL A 401 8.67 -12.82 -8.01
N ALA A 402 7.49 -12.82 -7.40
CA ALA A 402 7.33 -12.79 -5.95
C ALA A 402 6.07 -13.57 -5.53
N GLY A 403 6.05 -14.09 -4.32
CA GLY A 403 4.86 -14.74 -3.77
C GLY A 403 4.89 -14.83 -2.25
N ASN A 404 3.73 -14.96 -1.63
CA ASN A 404 3.61 -15.13 -0.18
C ASN A 404 2.24 -15.77 0.12
N PHE A 405 2.02 -16.24 1.33
CA PHE A 405 0.75 -16.88 1.67
C PHE A 405 0.49 -16.81 3.18
N TYR A 406 -0.78 -16.92 3.54
CA TYR A 406 -1.25 -17.13 4.90
C TYR A 406 -2.16 -18.36 4.92
N GLN A 407 -2.54 -18.79 6.11
CA GLN A 407 -3.54 -19.85 6.30
C GLN A 407 -4.77 -19.29 7.02
N ALA A 408 -5.96 -19.77 6.69
CA ALA A 408 -7.17 -19.42 7.41
C ALA A 408 -8.10 -20.61 7.59
N GLN A 409 -8.85 -20.62 8.68
CA GLN A 409 -9.92 -21.57 8.98
C GLN A 409 -11.20 -20.82 9.32
N TYR A 410 -12.29 -21.56 9.48
CA TYR A 410 -13.63 -21.00 9.69
C TYR A 410 -13.69 -20.00 10.86
N ASP A 411 -14.38 -18.88 10.63
CA ASP A 411 -14.91 -17.99 11.66
C ASP A 411 -16.35 -17.55 11.31
N ASP A 412 -16.93 -16.65 12.11
CA ASP A 412 -18.31 -16.19 11.93
C ASP A 412 -18.53 -15.22 10.75
N TYR A 413 -17.47 -14.79 10.06
CA TYR A 413 -17.57 -14.04 8.82
C TYR A 413 -17.77 -14.95 7.60
N VAL A 414 -17.37 -16.23 7.66
CA VAL A 414 -17.53 -17.17 6.52
C VAL A 414 -18.98 -17.27 6.01
N PRO A 415 -20.02 -17.36 6.85
CA PRO A 415 -21.40 -17.36 6.34
C PRO A 415 -21.77 -16.09 5.55
N ILE A 416 -21.16 -14.94 5.87
CA ILE A 416 -21.38 -13.67 5.17
C ILE A 416 -20.77 -13.73 3.77
N ILE A 417 -19.53 -14.23 3.64
CA ILE A 417 -18.88 -14.31 2.33
C ILE A 417 -19.51 -15.36 1.41
N LEU A 418 -20.01 -16.48 1.97
CA LEU A 418 -20.76 -17.47 1.19
C LEU A 418 -22.08 -16.90 0.67
N ALA A 419 -22.80 -16.12 1.50
CA ALA A 419 -24.00 -15.40 1.06
C ALA A 419 -23.68 -14.39 -0.05
N GLN A 420 -22.56 -13.67 0.07
CA GLN A 420 -22.07 -12.76 -0.97
C GLN A 420 -21.85 -13.51 -2.28
N LEU A 421 -21.12 -14.63 -2.26
CA LEU A 421 -20.80 -15.44 -3.43
C LEU A 421 -22.00 -16.17 -4.06
N GLY A 422 -23.10 -16.32 -3.32
CA GLY A 422 -24.35 -16.86 -3.83
C GLY A 422 -25.32 -15.82 -4.36
N PHE A 423 -25.03 -14.52 -4.24
CA PHE A 423 -25.99 -13.45 -4.49
C PHE A 423 -26.22 -13.22 -5.99
N LYS A 424 -27.33 -13.77 -6.49
CA LYS A 424 -27.73 -13.74 -7.89
C LYS A 424 -29.09 -13.06 -8.05
N VAL A 425 -29.20 -12.19 -9.06
CA VAL A 425 -30.46 -11.56 -9.47
C VAL A 425 -30.67 -11.87 -10.95
N SER A 426 -31.76 -12.54 -11.28
CA SER A 426 -32.08 -12.96 -12.64
C SER A 426 -33.51 -12.56 -13.03
N TYR A 427 -33.69 -12.23 -14.30
CA TYR A 427 -34.97 -11.92 -14.92
C TYR A 427 -35.34 -13.03 -15.91
N GLU A 428 -36.58 -12.99 -16.40
CA GLU A 428 -37.05 -13.91 -17.43
C GLU A 428 -36.15 -13.89 -18.67
N GLY A 429 -36.12 -15.03 -19.38
CA GLY A 429 -35.28 -15.17 -20.59
C GLY A 429 -33.79 -15.37 -20.31
N GLY A 430 -33.40 -15.70 -19.07
CA GLY A 430 -32.00 -15.98 -18.71
C GLY A 430 -31.14 -14.72 -18.56
N LEU A 431 -31.77 -13.55 -18.41
CA LEU A 431 -31.08 -12.29 -18.18
C LEU A 431 -30.62 -12.21 -16.73
N GLU A 432 -29.39 -11.77 -16.51
CA GLU A 432 -28.81 -11.67 -15.16
C GLU A 432 -28.28 -10.27 -14.91
N VAL A 433 -28.43 -9.81 -13.66
CA VAL A 433 -27.76 -8.60 -13.18
C VAL A 433 -26.31 -8.95 -12.92
N ASN A 434 -25.39 -8.21 -13.53
CA ASN A 434 -23.96 -8.45 -13.42
C ASN A 434 -23.17 -7.13 -13.50
N LYS A 435 -22.86 -6.54 -12.33
CA LYS A 435 -21.89 -5.45 -12.14
C LYS A 435 -22.04 -4.24 -13.06
N GLY A 436 -23.27 -3.81 -13.30
CA GLY A 436 -23.55 -2.64 -14.12
C GLY A 436 -23.64 -2.95 -15.60
N ASN A 437 -23.81 -4.22 -15.99
CA ASN A 437 -24.29 -4.56 -17.32
C ASN A 437 -25.57 -3.77 -17.66
N GLU A 438 -25.78 -3.51 -18.94
CA GLU A 438 -26.95 -2.78 -19.39
C GLU A 438 -28.14 -3.74 -19.57
N LEU A 439 -29.24 -3.47 -18.88
CA LEU A 439 -30.53 -4.13 -19.06
C LEU A 439 -31.58 -3.08 -19.34
N THR A 440 -32.44 -3.30 -20.33
CA THR A 440 -33.46 -2.31 -20.72
C THR A 440 -34.62 -2.30 -19.73
N PRO A 441 -35.33 -1.17 -19.56
CA PRO A 441 -36.55 -1.11 -18.76
C PRO A 441 -37.59 -2.17 -19.13
N THR A 442 -37.72 -2.49 -20.42
CA THR A 442 -38.61 -3.56 -20.89
C THR A 442 -38.20 -4.94 -20.39
N GLN A 443 -36.90 -5.25 -20.34
CA GLN A 443 -36.37 -6.54 -19.87
C GLN A 443 -36.59 -6.73 -18.36
N VAL A 444 -36.51 -5.64 -17.59
CA VAL A 444 -36.59 -5.64 -16.13
C VAL A 444 -37.94 -5.13 -15.62
N LYS A 445 -39.00 -5.22 -16.43
CA LYS A 445 -40.33 -4.74 -16.02
C LYS A 445 -40.99 -5.62 -14.95
N GLN A 446 -40.66 -6.91 -14.93
CA GLN A 446 -41.18 -7.87 -13.96
C GLN A 446 -40.21 -8.08 -12.80
N GLN A 447 -40.73 -8.45 -11.64
CA GLN A 447 -39.92 -8.73 -10.46
C GLN A 447 -38.89 -9.84 -10.77
N PRO A 448 -37.60 -9.64 -10.43
CA PRO A 448 -36.58 -10.66 -10.65
C PRO A 448 -36.68 -11.80 -9.63
N LYS A 449 -36.10 -12.95 -9.99
CA LYS A 449 -35.71 -13.98 -9.04
C LYS A 449 -34.39 -13.57 -8.38
N VAL A 450 -34.36 -13.58 -7.05
CA VAL A 450 -33.15 -13.27 -6.27
C VAL A 450 -32.79 -14.47 -5.40
N GLU A 451 -31.53 -14.89 -5.48
CA GLU A 451 -31.01 -16.08 -4.82
C GLU A 451 -29.76 -15.71 -4.02
N TRP A 452 -29.60 -16.31 -2.85
CA TRP A 452 -28.40 -16.24 -2.04
C TRP A 452 -28.35 -17.44 -1.10
N GLU A 453 -27.13 -17.73 -0.62
CA GLU A 453 -26.93 -18.71 0.44
C GLU A 453 -27.37 -18.13 1.78
N ALA A 454 -28.32 -18.79 2.44
CA ALA A 454 -28.95 -18.30 3.65
C ALA A 454 -29.03 -19.39 4.73
N LYS A 455 -28.85 -19.00 6.01
CA LYS A 455 -29.19 -19.89 7.12
C LYS A 455 -30.72 -19.87 7.30
N CYS A 456 -31.35 -21.05 7.35
CA CYS A 456 -32.82 -21.14 7.40
C CYS A 456 -33.47 -20.45 8.61
N ALA A 457 -32.73 -20.25 9.71
CA ALA A 457 -33.21 -19.59 10.92
C ALA A 457 -33.02 -18.06 10.93
N ASP A 458 -32.24 -17.52 9.98
CA ASP A 458 -31.92 -16.10 9.93
C ASP A 458 -32.96 -15.33 9.10
N TYR A 459 -33.08 -14.02 9.37
CA TYR A 459 -33.92 -13.11 8.61
C TYR A 459 -33.08 -12.13 7.80
N TYR A 460 -33.62 -11.70 6.66
CA TYR A 460 -32.92 -10.83 5.70
C TYR A 460 -33.81 -9.68 5.20
N THR A 461 -33.15 -8.60 4.78
CA THR A 461 -33.78 -7.46 4.09
C THR A 461 -33.17 -7.31 2.70
N LEU A 462 -33.99 -7.24 1.67
CA LEU A 462 -33.59 -6.89 0.30
C LEU A 462 -34.09 -5.48 -0.05
N ILE A 463 -33.19 -4.64 -0.57
CA ILE A 463 -33.48 -3.29 -1.05
C ILE A 463 -33.03 -3.17 -2.52
N MET A 464 -33.89 -2.66 -3.39
CA MET A 464 -33.52 -2.19 -4.73
C MET A 464 -33.71 -0.68 -4.82
N THR A 465 -32.70 0.06 -5.27
CA THR A 465 -32.73 1.52 -5.31
C THR A 465 -31.98 2.15 -6.50
N ASP A 466 -32.41 3.36 -6.89
CA ASP A 466 -31.81 4.20 -7.93
C ASP A 466 -31.21 5.48 -7.29
N PRO A 467 -29.87 5.61 -7.23
CA PRO A 467 -29.20 6.80 -6.68
C PRO A 467 -29.10 7.95 -7.68
N ASP A 468 -29.52 7.75 -8.92
CA ASP A 468 -29.38 8.69 -10.03
C ASP A 468 -30.69 9.43 -10.32
N ALA A 469 -31.80 9.14 -9.64
CA ALA A 469 -33.08 9.81 -9.91
C ALA A 469 -33.08 11.33 -9.59
N PRO A 470 -33.61 12.22 -10.48
CA PRO A 470 -34.16 11.90 -11.80
C PRO A 470 -33.11 11.88 -12.92
N SER A 471 -31.89 12.34 -12.69
CA SER A 471 -30.75 12.15 -13.58
C SER A 471 -29.44 12.08 -12.82
N ARG A 472 -28.48 11.28 -13.29
CA ARG A 472 -27.15 11.14 -12.67
C ARG A 472 -26.41 12.47 -12.52
N ILE A 473 -26.61 13.38 -13.46
CA ILE A 473 -26.02 14.73 -13.46
C ILE A 473 -26.66 15.61 -12.38
N ASN A 474 -27.95 15.44 -12.10
CA ASN A 474 -28.69 16.27 -11.15
C ASN A 474 -29.68 15.42 -10.32
N PRO A 475 -29.19 14.57 -9.41
CA PRO A 475 -29.99 13.51 -8.80
C PRO A 475 -30.79 14.03 -7.59
N LYS A 476 -31.70 14.98 -7.84
CA LYS A 476 -32.44 15.73 -6.81
C LYS A 476 -33.36 14.90 -5.92
N VAL A 477 -33.82 13.74 -6.39
CA VAL A 477 -34.76 12.89 -5.66
C VAL A 477 -34.16 11.55 -5.24
N ARG A 478 -32.82 11.45 -5.28
CA ARG A 478 -32.11 10.26 -4.85
C ARG A 478 -32.30 10.00 -3.36
N GLU A 479 -32.32 8.76 -2.91
CA GLU A 479 -32.40 7.54 -3.72
C GLU A 479 -33.88 7.27 -4.01
N PHE A 480 -34.20 6.73 -5.19
CA PHE A 480 -35.55 6.26 -5.48
C PHE A 480 -35.67 4.78 -5.09
N ARG A 481 -36.64 4.45 -4.23
CA ARG A 481 -36.88 3.07 -3.77
C ARG A 481 -37.69 2.27 -4.79
N HIS A 482 -37.07 1.28 -5.41
CA HIS A 482 -37.70 0.40 -6.40
C HIS A 482 -38.35 -0.83 -5.76
N TRP A 483 -37.70 -1.43 -4.77
CA TRP A 483 -38.21 -2.62 -4.08
C TRP A 483 -37.65 -2.67 -2.66
N LEU A 484 -38.46 -3.06 -1.68
CA LEU A 484 -38.01 -3.28 -0.31
C LEU A 484 -38.82 -4.41 0.32
N VAL A 485 -38.13 -5.48 0.69
CA VAL A 485 -38.71 -6.62 1.39
C VAL A 485 -37.88 -6.87 2.64
N ALA A 486 -38.50 -6.77 3.81
CA ALA A 486 -37.88 -7.07 5.09
C ALA A 486 -38.40 -8.42 5.62
N ASN A 487 -37.86 -8.90 6.73
CA ASN A 487 -38.31 -10.11 7.42
C ASN A 487 -38.38 -11.34 6.51
N ILE A 488 -37.46 -11.45 5.54
CA ILE A 488 -37.36 -12.61 4.64
C ILE A 488 -36.77 -13.78 5.43
N PRO A 489 -37.50 -14.89 5.67
CA PRO A 489 -36.95 -16.04 6.38
C PRO A 489 -36.03 -16.86 5.46
N GLY A 490 -34.76 -17.01 5.82
CA GLY A 490 -33.75 -17.64 4.98
C GLY A 490 -33.64 -16.94 3.63
N ASN A 491 -33.94 -17.64 2.54
CA ASN A 491 -33.95 -17.12 1.17
C ASN A 491 -35.35 -17.07 0.52
N LYS A 492 -36.42 -17.15 1.32
CA LYS A 492 -37.81 -17.22 0.83
C LYS A 492 -38.44 -15.84 0.72
N ILE A 493 -38.06 -15.08 -0.31
CA ILE A 493 -38.53 -13.69 -0.52
C ILE A 493 -40.06 -13.59 -0.51
N ASP A 494 -40.75 -14.58 -1.06
CA ASP A 494 -42.21 -14.68 -1.11
C ASP A 494 -42.86 -14.73 0.29
N GLN A 495 -42.11 -15.08 1.32
CA GLN A 495 -42.54 -15.10 2.73
C GLN A 495 -42.10 -13.85 3.51
N GLY A 496 -41.40 -12.92 2.85
CA GLY A 496 -40.97 -11.66 3.45
C GLY A 496 -42.09 -10.62 3.57
N GLN A 497 -41.90 -9.66 4.46
CA GLN A 497 -42.75 -8.48 4.59
C GLN A 497 -42.41 -7.46 3.50
N VAL A 498 -43.30 -7.32 2.51
CA VAL A 498 -43.15 -6.32 1.43
C VAL A 498 -43.45 -4.93 1.98
N VAL A 499 -42.41 -4.10 2.11
CA VAL A 499 -42.51 -2.70 2.54
C VAL A 499 -42.71 -1.79 1.33
N ALA A 500 -42.00 -2.06 0.23
CA ALA A 500 -42.24 -1.39 -1.04
C ALA A 500 -42.26 -2.44 -2.14
N ALA A 501 -43.39 -2.59 -2.84
CA ALA A 501 -43.53 -3.54 -3.93
C ALA A 501 -42.62 -3.17 -5.11
N TYR A 502 -42.21 -4.19 -5.87
CA TYR A 502 -41.28 -4.04 -6.98
C TYR A 502 -41.83 -3.11 -8.06
N VAL A 503 -40.99 -2.20 -8.54
CA VAL A 503 -41.19 -1.42 -9.76
C VAL A 503 -39.89 -1.44 -10.58
N GLY A 504 -39.99 -1.70 -11.88
CA GLY A 504 -38.84 -1.78 -12.78
C GLY A 504 -38.10 -0.45 -12.93
N SER A 505 -37.06 -0.42 -13.77
CA SER A 505 -36.32 0.81 -14.05
C SER A 505 -37.15 1.81 -14.85
N GLY A 506 -37.06 3.09 -14.51
CA GLY A 506 -37.82 4.16 -15.17
C GLY A 506 -37.04 5.45 -15.40
N PRO A 507 -35.83 5.41 -15.99
CA PRO A 507 -35.02 6.60 -16.20
C PRO A 507 -35.70 7.55 -17.21
N PRO A 508 -35.85 8.85 -16.91
CA PRO A 508 -36.47 9.79 -17.83
C PRO A 508 -35.74 9.91 -19.17
N LYS A 509 -36.46 10.33 -20.22
CA LYS A 509 -35.87 10.51 -21.55
C LYS A 509 -34.75 11.55 -21.52
N GLY A 510 -33.59 11.19 -22.06
CA GLY A 510 -32.43 12.09 -22.19
C GLY A 510 -31.55 12.22 -20.94
N THR A 511 -31.77 11.42 -19.88
CA THR A 511 -30.94 11.47 -18.65
C THR A 511 -29.76 10.50 -18.66
N GLY A 512 -29.68 9.65 -19.70
CA GLY A 512 -28.64 8.63 -19.85
C GLY A 512 -28.87 7.40 -18.96
N LEU A 513 -27.78 6.69 -18.65
CA LEU A 513 -27.82 5.50 -17.82
C LEU A 513 -28.01 5.86 -16.34
N HIS A 514 -28.97 5.20 -15.71
CA HIS A 514 -29.20 5.15 -14.27
C HIS A 514 -28.74 3.81 -13.71
N ARG A 515 -28.25 3.80 -12.47
CA ARG A 515 -27.84 2.58 -11.75
C ARG A 515 -28.99 2.05 -10.91
N TYR A 516 -29.27 0.76 -11.02
CA TYR A 516 -30.27 0.06 -10.22
C TYR A 516 -29.60 -0.95 -9.32
N ILE A 517 -29.49 -0.62 -8.04
CA ILE A 517 -28.66 -1.32 -7.05
C ILE A 517 -29.54 -2.20 -6.18
N PHE A 518 -29.23 -3.49 -6.13
CA PHE A 518 -29.73 -4.45 -5.15
C PHE A 518 -28.76 -4.54 -3.97
N LEU A 519 -29.29 -4.50 -2.77
CA LEU A 519 -28.57 -4.63 -1.50
C LEU A 519 -29.29 -5.65 -0.63
N LEU A 520 -28.56 -6.66 -0.16
CA LEU A 520 -29.04 -7.67 0.76
C LEU A 520 -28.40 -7.46 2.13
N TYR A 521 -29.20 -7.46 3.18
CA TYR A 521 -28.76 -7.30 4.56
C TYR A 521 -29.17 -8.49 5.40
N LYS A 522 -28.32 -8.87 6.37
CA LYS A 522 -28.72 -9.75 7.47
C LYS A 522 -29.46 -8.92 8.50
N GLN A 523 -30.56 -9.43 9.02
CA GLN A 523 -31.21 -8.84 10.17
C GLN A 523 -30.67 -9.44 11.47
N PRO A 524 -30.61 -8.67 12.58
CA PRO A 524 -30.28 -9.23 13.91
C PRO A 524 -31.34 -10.23 14.41
N GLY A 525 -32.53 -10.22 13.82
CA GLY A 525 -33.65 -11.11 14.11
C GLY A 525 -34.86 -10.68 13.27
N LYS A 526 -36.06 -11.15 13.62
CA LYS A 526 -37.29 -10.60 13.02
C LYS A 526 -37.48 -9.16 13.52
N LEU A 527 -37.68 -8.23 12.58
CA LEU A 527 -37.82 -6.80 12.85
C LEU A 527 -39.29 -6.41 13.00
N ASP A 528 -39.54 -5.40 13.83
CA ASP A 528 -40.82 -4.69 13.86
C ASP A 528 -40.72 -3.50 12.91
N ILE A 529 -41.24 -3.66 11.69
CA ILE A 529 -41.14 -2.63 10.63
C ILE A 529 -42.36 -1.72 10.71
N ASP A 530 -42.13 -0.45 11.05
CA ASP A 530 -43.13 0.61 11.14
C ASP A 530 -43.22 1.47 9.84
N GLU A 531 -42.46 1.10 8.80
CA GLU A 531 -42.49 1.82 7.52
C GLU A 531 -43.84 1.63 6.81
N PRO A 532 -44.38 2.69 6.18
CA PRO A 532 -45.61 2.58 5.41
C PRO A 532 -45.40 1.66 4.20
N HIS A 533 -46.38 0.78 3.95
CA HIS A 533 -46.41 -0.04 2.75
C HIS A 533 -46.58 0.85 1.50
N VAL A 534 -45.78 0.57 0.47
CA VAL A 534 -45.83 1.26 -0.83
C VAL A 534 -46.14 0.25 -1.94
N GLY A 535 -47.31 0.40 -2.57
CA GLY A 535 -47.73 -0.42 -3.70
C GLY A 535 -46.93 -0.17 -4.99
N ASN A 536 -47.02 -1.07 -5.97
CA ASN A 536 -46.32 -0.96 -7.26
C ASN A 536 -46.95 0.09 -8.21
N ASN A 537 -48.05 0.72 -7.81
CA ASN A 537 -48.77 1.78 -8.52
C ASN A 537 -48.64 3.15 -7.82
N SER A 538 -47.85 3.25 -6.75
CA SER A 538 -47.68 4.49 -5.98
C SER A 538 -46.28 5.04 -6.13
N ARG A 539 -46.18 6.32 -6.45
CA ARG A 539 -44.93 7.09 -6.41
C ARG A 539 -44.61 7.58 -4.99
N ARG A 540 -45.61 7.62 -4.10
CA ARG A 540 -45.47 8.15 -2.74
C ARG A 540 -44.41 7.36 -1.96
N ASN A 541 -43.60 8.07 -1.17
CA ASN A 541 -42.55 7.48 -0.33
C ASN A 541 -41.48 6.65 -1.08
N ARG A 542 -41.37 6.76 -2.41
CA ARG A 542 -40.24 6.21 -3.18
C ARG A 542 -39.09 7.20 -3.37
N PRO A 543 -39.35 8.48 -3.75
CA PRO A 543 -38.32 9.53 -3.80
C PRO A 543 -37.66 9.79 -2.44
N ASN A 544 -36.43 10.28 -2.46
CA ASN A 544 -35.66 10.69 -1.28
C ASN A 544 -35.45 9.60 -0.22
N PHE A 545 -35.67 8.33 -0.58
CA PHE A 545 -35.31 7.21 0.26
C PHE A 545 -33.79 7.18 0.48
N LYS A 546 -33.36 6.58 1.60
CA LYS A 546 -31.95 6.39 1.93
C LYS A 546 -31.78 4.98 2.49
N ALA A 547 -31.21 4.07 1.69
CA ALA A 547 -30.96 2.70 2.12
C ALA A 547 -30.09 2.66 3.38
N ALA A 548 -29.08 3.54 3.47
CA ALA A 548 -28.23 3.68 4.66
C ALA A 548 -29.00 4.08 5.92
N LYS A 549 -29.96 5.02 5.84
CA LYS A 549 -30.78 5.42 7.00
C LYS A 549 -31.75 4.32 7.41
N PHE A 550 -32.29 3.56 6.46
CA PHE A 550 -33.11 2.39 6.77
C PHE A 550 -32.26 1.32 7.49
N ALA A 551 -31.06 1.04 6.99
CA ALA A 551 -30.14 0.09 7.62
C ALA A 551 -29.73 0.50 9.03
N GLU A 552 -29.48 1.80 9.26
CA GLU A 552 -29.19 2.37 10.56
C GLU A 552 -30.39 2.24 11.52
N LYS A 553 -31.58 2.67 11.09
CA LYS A 553 -32.83 2.61 11.88
C LYS A 553 -33.12 1.21 12.42
N TYR A 554 -32.85 0.18 11.60
CA TYR A 554 -33.14 -1.22 11.93
C TYR A 554 -31.92 -2.05 12.33
N ASN A 555 -30.78 -1.40 12.59
CA ASN A 555 -29.53 -2.04 13.01
C ASN A 555 -29.12 -3.22 12.11
N LEU A 556 -29.18 -3.02 10.79
CA LEU A 556 -28.84 -4.05 9.79
C LEU A 556 -27.33 -4.21 9.59
N GLY A 557 -26.52 -3.24 10.05
CA GLY A 557 -25.09 -3.20 9.79
C GLY A 557 -24.77 -2.97 8.30
N ALA A 558 -23.63 -3.50 7.86
CA ALA A 558 -23.20 -3.44 6.47
C ALA A 558 -24.02 -4.40 5.59
N PRO A 559 -24.25 -4.08 4.30
CA PRO A 559 -24.87 -5.03 3.38
C PRO A 559 -24.01 -6.30 3.27
N LEU A 560 -24.66 -7.46 3.29
CA LEU A 560 -24.02 -8.77 3.07
C LEU A 560 -23.59 -8.94 1.62
N ALA A 561 -24.43 -8.48 0.70
CA ALA A 561 -24.23 -8.64 -0.73
C ALA A 561 -24.89 -7.50 -1.48
N GLY A 562 -24.43 -7.25 -2.70
CA GLY A 562 -25.07 -6.33 -3.60
C GLY A 562 -24.66 -6.58 -5.04
N ASN A 563 -25.50 -6.14 -5.95
CA ASN A 563 -25.24 -6.19 -7.38
C ASN A 563 -26.06 -5.08 -8.03
N PHE A 564 -25.72 -4.67 -9.25
CA PHE A 564 -26.46 -3.63 -9.94
C PHE A 564 -26.42 -3.83 -11.45
N TYR A 565 -27.37 -3.23 -12.14
CA TYR A 565 -27.35 -3.05 -13.59
C TYR A 565 -27.52 -1.58 -13.92
N GLN A 566 -27.29 -1.22 -15.18
CA GLN A 566 -27.57 0.12 -15.70
C GLN A 566 -28.74 0.04 -16.68
N ALA A 567 -29.61 1.06 -16.67
CA ALA A 567 -30.66 1.19 -17.67
C ALA A 567 -30.80 2.63 -18.11
N GLN A 568 -31.17 2.81 -19.36
CA GLN A 568 -31.56 4.10 -19.94
C GLN A 568 -32.97 3.98 -20.54
N TYR A 569 -33.53 5.12 -20.92
CA TYR A 569 -34.89 5.21 -21.43
C TYR A 569 -35.16 4.21 -22.58
N ASP A 570 -36.32 3.55 -22.52
CA ASP A 570 -36.95 2.84 -23.64
C ASP A 570 -38.48 3.09 -23.65
N ASP A 571 -39.19 2.42 -24.55
CA ASP A 571 -40.64 2.62 -24.74
C ASP A 571 -41.53 2.09 -23.60
N TYR A 572 -40.99 1.33 -22.64
CA TYR A 572 -41.73 0.92 -21.44
C TYR A 572 -41.79 2.02 -20.38
N VAL A 573 -40.83 2.95 -20.36
CA VAL A 573 -40.74 3.99 -19.32
C VAL A 573 -42.02 4.84 -19.19
N PRO A 574 -42.65 5.32 -20.28
CA PRO A 574 -43.91 6.07 -20.19
C PRO A 574 -45.04 5.25 -19.55
N ILE A 575 -45.11 3.94 -19.81
CA ILE A 575 -46.11 3.03 -19.23
C ILE A 575 -45.89 2.92 -17.72
N LEU A 576 -44.64 2.73 -17.29
CA LEU A 576 -44.28 2.69 -15.87
C LEU A 576 -44.59 4.02 -15.16
N HIS A 577 -44.28 5.16 -15.78
CA HIS A 577 -44.57 6.47 -15.18
C HIS A 577 -46.08 6.71 -15.05
N ALA A 578 -46.88 6.29 -16.03
CA ALA A 578 -48.35 6.34 -15.94
C ALA A 578 -48.93 5.42 -14.85
N GLN A 579 -48.28 4.28 -14.58
CA GLN A 579 -48.65 3.37 -13.50
C GLN A 579 -48.41 3.98 -12.10
N LEU A 580 -47.40 4.83 -11.95
CA LEU A 580 -46.98 5.42 -10.67
C LEU A 580 -47.69 6.76 -10.42
N SER A 581 -48.89 6.74 -9.84
CA SER A 581 -49.61 7.96 -9.46
C SER A 581 -49.13 8.54 -8.11
N GLU A 582 -49.34 9.84 -7.90
CA GLU A 582 -49.13 10.47 -6.58
C GLU A 582 -50.34 10.28 -5.64
N ASP A 583 -51.50 9.92 -6.19
CA ASP A 583 -52.80 9.88 -5.52
C ASP A 583 -53.15 8.54 -4.87
N ASN A 584 -52.46 7.44 -5.22
CA ASN A 584 -52.72 6.09 -4.69
C ASN A 584 -51.88 5.75 -3.45
#